data_AF-A0A519SZG8-F1
#
_entry.id   AF-A0A519SZG8-F1
#
_cell.length_a   1.000
_cell.length_b   1.000
_cell.length_c   1.000
_cell.angle_alpha   90.00
_cell.angle_beta   90.00
_cell.angle_gamma   90.00
#
_symmetry.space_group_name_H-M   'P 1'
#
loop_
_entity.id
_entity.type
_entity.pdbx_description
1 polymer ?
#
loop_
_entity_poly.entity_id
_entity_poly.type
_entity_poly.pdbx_seq_one_letter_code
_entity_poly.pdbx_strand_id
1 'polypeptide(L)'
;YDDVEEALHDLEDDFNDDYGSDLEAALEKVHLELKSDTDVLLPTAYLPATDKPQKEDGVWIDSEKYPGRVRLVLRANPPRFILTTSKGQEHELWKA
;
A
#
# COMPACT_ATOMS: atom_id res chain seq x y z
N TYR A 1 6.05 26.05 7.11
CA TYR A 1 4.95 25.11 7.29
C TYR A 1 3.73 25.95 6.91
N ASP A 2 3.50 25.92 5.61
CA ASP A 2 3.22 27.03 4.68
C ASP A 2 2.34 26.39 3.59
N ASP A 3 1.03 26.65 3.62
CA ASP A 3 -0.11 26.24 2.76
C ASP A 3 -0.11 24.86 2.04
N VAL A 4 0.99 24.47 1.42
CA VAL A 4 1.16 23.20 0.69
C VAL A 4 1.09 21.98 1.62
N GLU A 5 1.67 22.07 2.81
CA GLU A 5 1.64 20.99 3.79
C GLU A 5 0.21 20.75 4.31
N GLU A 6 -0.52 21.83 4.60
CA GLU A 6 -1.92 21.75 5.04
C GLU A 6 -2.81 21.19 3.92
N ALA A 7 -2.63 21.65 2.67
CA ALA A 7 -3.34 21.09 1.53
C ALA A 7 -3.03 19.59 1.27
N LEU A 8 -1.82 19.14 1.62
CA LEU A 8 -1.47 17.72 1.53
C LEU A 8 -2.17 16.91 2.63
N HIS A 9 -2.24 17.43 3.85
CA HIS A 9 -2.97 16.79 4.95
C HIS A 9 -4.47 16.72 4.66
N ASP A 10 -5.08 17.80 4.18
CA ASP A 10 -6.50 17.81 3.79
C ASP A 10 -6.79 16.71 2.75
N LEU A 11 -5.90 16.54 1.77
CA LEU A 11 -6.05 15.50 0.75
C LEU A 11 -5.89 14.08 1.31
N GLU A 12 -4.95 13.89 2.25
CA GLU A 12 -4.75 12.61 2.93
C GLU A 12 -5.96 12.25 3.80
N ASP A 13 -6.49 13.21 4.55
CA ASP A 13 -7.67 13.03 5.39
C ASP A 13 -8.91 12.72 4.56
N ASP A 14 -9.20 13.51 3.50
CA ASP A 14 -10.30 13.26 2.57
C ASP A 14 -10.23 11.84 1.97
N PHE A 15 -9.02 11.39 1.58
CA PHE A 15 -8.84 10.05 1.02
C PHE A 15 -9.13 8.95 2.05
N ASN A 16 -8.66 9.11 3.29
CA ASN A 16 -8.88 8.13 4.35
C ASN A 16 -10.33 8.13 4.84
N ASP A 17 -11.00 9.27 4.88
CA ASP A 17 -12.42 9.37 5.23
C ASP A 17 -13.32 8.66 4.19
N ASP A 18 -13.05 8.87 2.90
CA ASP A 18 -13.85 8.29 1.82
C ASP A 18 -13.56 6.80 1.57
N TYR A 19 -12.29 6.37 1.67
CA TYR A 19 -11.85 5.04 1.22
C TYR A 19 -11.12 4.22 2.28
N GLY A 20 -10.78 4.82 3.43
CA GLY A 20 -9.92 4.22 4.45
C GLY A 20 -10.46 2.88 4.95
N SER A 21 -11.73 2.85 5.35
CA SER A 21 -12.34 1.64 5.92
C SER A 21 -12.30 0.44 4.96
N ASP A 22 -12.61 0.64 3.68
CA ASP A 22 -12.61 -0.45 2.69
C ASP A 22 -11.19 -0.93 2.38
N LEU A 23 -10.24 0.01 2.23
CA LEU A 23 -8.86 -0.29 1.91
C LEU A 23 -8.12 -0.92 3.10
N GLU A 24 -8.38 -0.47 4.33
CA GLU A 24 -7.84 -1.09 5.55
C GLU A 24 -8.35 -2.53 5.70
N ALA A 25 -9.65 -2.78 5.52
CA ALA A 25 -10.19 -4.13 5.55
C ALA A 25 -9.59 -5.04 4.46
N ALA A 26 -9.20 -4.49 3.32
CA ALA A 26 -8.45 -5.21 2.29
C ALA A 26 -6.98 -5.43 2.69
N LEU A 27 -6.31 -4.44 3.26
CA LEU A 27 -4.94 -4.54 3.77
C LEU A 27 -4.81 -5.57 4.88
N GLU A 28 -5.75 -5.61 5.82
CA GLU A 28 -5.79 -6.63 6.88
C GLU A 28 -5.82 -8.05 6.30
N LYS A 29 -6.66 -8.28 5.29
CA LYS A 29 -6.73 -9.58 4.59
C LYS A 29 -5.41 -9.91 3.89
N VAL A 30 -4.80 -8.91 3.23
CA VAL A 30 -3.50 -9.07 2.56
C VAL A 30 -2.41 -9.40 3.57
N HIS A 31 -2.32 -8.67 4.69
CA HIS A 31 -1.31 -8.91 5.74
C HIS A 31 -1.51 -10.28 6.41
N LEU A 32 -2.76 -10.68 6.69
CA LEU A 32 -3.09 -12.02 7.18
C LEU A 32 -2.67 -13.10 6.18
N GLU A 33 -2.98 -12.91 4.89
CA GLU A 33 -2.62 -13.86 3.85
C GLU A 33 -1.10 -14.01 3.75
N LEU A 34 -0.36 -12.91 3.84
CA LEU A 34 1.10 -12.91 3.81
C LEU A 34 1.74 -13.47 5.07
N LYS A 35 0.95 -13.67 6.14
CA LYS A 35 1.44 -13.93 7.50
C LYS A 35 2.53 -12.91 7.85
N SER A 36 2.15 -11.65 7.74
CA SER A 36 3.05 -10.53 7.96
C SER A 36 3.04 -10.13 9.43
N ASP A 37 4.22 -9.90 10.00
CA ASP A 37 4.41 -9.26 11.30
C ASP A 37 4.50 -7.72 11.20
N THR A 38 4.51 -7.18 9.97
CA THR A 38 4.47 -5.73 9.74
C THR A 38 3.08 -5.18 10.05
N ASP A 39 3.04 -4.10 10.84
CA ASP A 39 1.81 -3.35 11.14
C ASP A 39 1.10 -2.90 9.86
N VAL A 40 -0.24 -2.94 9.88
CA VAL A 40 -1.05 -2.34 8.83
C VAL A 40 -1.02 -0.83 9.02
N LEU A 41 -0.55 -0.11 8.01
CA LEU A 41 -0.50 1.35 8.00
C LEU A 41 -1.74 1.93 7.29
N LEU A 42 -1.89 3.25 7.34
CA LEU A 42 -2.91 3.96 6.57
C LEU A 42 -2.77 3.65 5.07
N PRO A 43 -3.89 3.54 4.33
CA PRO A 43 -3.87 3.23 2.90
C PRO A 43 -2.98 4.14 2.06
N THR A 44 -2.86 5.43 2.42
CA THR A 44 -1.99 6.40 1.75
C THR A 44 -0.50 6.01 1.77
N ALA A 45 -0.04 5.30 2.81
CA ALA A 45 1.34 4.83 2.91
C ALA A 45 1.73 3.83 1.80
N TYR A 46 0.74 3.18 1.17
CA TYR A 46 0.96 2.22 0.10
C TYR A 46 0.88 2.84 -1.29
N LEU A 47 0.54 4.13 -1.41
CA LEU A 47 0.46 4.81 -2.69
C LEU A 47 1.85 5.06 -3.30
N PRO A 48 2.01 4.87 -4.61
CA PRO A 48 3.21 5.31 -5.31
C PRO A 48 3.18 6.82 -5.55
N ALA A 49 4.35 7.43 -5.69
CA ALA A 49 4.45 8.85 -6.03
C ALA A 49 3.86 9.19 -7.42
N THR A 50 3.77 8.21 -8.31
CA THR A 50 3.22 8.36 -9.67
C THR A 50 2.38 7.14 -10.07
N ASP A 51 1.68 7.23 -11.21
CA ASP A 51 0.93 6.11 -11.80
C ASP A 51 1.79 4.89 -12.14
N LYS A 52 3.11 5.06 -12.23
CA LYS A 52 4.10 4.01 -12.48
C LYS A 52 4.95 3.80 -11.23
N PRO A 53 4.64 2.79 -10.41
CA PRO A 53 5.40 2.53 -9.19
C PRO A 53 6.88 2.32 -9.48
N GLN A 54 7.71 3.03 -8.73
CA GLN A 54 9.14 2.84 -8.64
C GLN A 54 9.47 1.79 -7.58
N LYS A 55 10.73 1.33 -7.55
CA LYS A 55 11.18 0.32 -6.58
C LYS A 55 11.11 0.81 -5.13
N GLU A 56 11.03 2.11 -4.94
CA GLU A 56 11.02 2.84 -3.67
C GLU A 56 9.63 3.33 -3.25
N ASP A 57 8.57 2.92 -3.96
CA ASP A 57 7.17 3.26 -3.64
C ASP A 57 6.50 2.16 -2.78
N GLY A 58 5.63 2.55 -1.85
CA GLY A 58 4.85 1.62 -0.99
C GLY A 58 5.54 1.20 0.30
N VAL A 59 5.12 0.06 0.87
CA VAL A 59 5.56 -0.39 2.21
C VAL A 59 6.37 -1.67 2.13
N TRP A 60 7.46 -1.74 2.91
CA TRP A 60 8.18 -2.99 3.11
C TRP A 60 7.42 -3.91 4.05
N ILE A 61 7.15 -5.12 3.59
CA ILE A 61 6.46 -6.15 4.35
C ILE A 61 7.43 -7.31 4.59
N ASP A 62 7.50 -7.75 5.84
CA ASP A 62 8.14 -9.00 6.22
C ASP A 62 7.08 -10.12 6.16
N SER A 63 7.20 -11.05 5.22
CA SER A 63 6.21 -12.11 4.97
C SER A 63 6.82 -13.50 5.18
N GLU A 64 6.10 -14.41 5.85
CA GLU A 64 6.53 -15.82 5.93
C GLU A 64 6.38 -16.57 4.60
N LYS A 65 5.50 -16.11 3.70
CA LYS A 65 5.22 -16.76 2.41
C LYS A 65 6.31 -16.53 1.37
N TYR A 66 7.04 -15.42 1.48
CA TYR A 66 8.04 -15.01 0.50
C TYR A 66 9.41 -14.86 1.16
N PRO A 67 10.50 -15.31 0.53
CA PRO A 67 11.82 -15.19 1.11
C PRO A 67 12.30 -13.72 1.08
N GLY A 68 12.62 -13.19 2.26
CA GLY A 68 13.14 -11.83 2.45
C GLY A 68 12.05 -10.76 2.36
N ARG A 69 12.47 -9.50 2.38
CA ARG A 69 11.55 -8.36 2.32
C ARG A 69 10.89 -8.23 0.95
N VAL A 70 9.58 -8.03 0.98
CA VAL A 70 8.74 -7.79 -0.19
C VAL A 70 8.10 -6.41 -0.06
N ARG A 71 7.74 -5.80 -1.19
CA ARG A 71 7.20 -4.44 -1.21
C ARG A 71 5.74 -4.47 -1.63
N LEU A 72 4.84 -3.87 -0.86
CA LEU A 72 3.42 -3.79 -1.18
C LEU A 72 3.04 -2.38 -1.65
N VAL A 73 2.33 -2.29 -2.77
CA VAL A 73 1.92 -1.03 -3.40
C VAL A 73 0.43 -1.08 -3.77
N LEU A 74 -0.29 0.02 -3.51
CA LEU A 74 -1.64 0.27 -4.01
C LEU A 74 -1.55 0.91 -5.40
N ARG A 75 -2.02 0.21 -6.44
CA ARG A 75 -2.18 0.78 -7.78
C ARG A 75 -3.62 1.22 -8.00
N ALA A 76 -3.81 2.42 -8.52
CA ALA A 76 -5.12 2.90 -8.96
C ALA A 76 -5.49 2.33 -10.36
N ASN A 77 -6.77 2.47 -10.74
CA ASN A 77 -7.29 2.21 -12.09
C ASN A 77 -6.99 0.81 -12.68
N PRO A 78 -7.71 -0.25 -12.26
CA PRO A 78 -8.55 -0.34 -11.06
C PRO A 78 -7.71 -0.49 -9.77
N PRO A 79 -8.26 -0.14 -8.59
CA PRO A 79 -7.62 -0.33 -7.30
C PRO A 79 -7.18 -1.79 -7.08
N ARG A 80 -5.88 -1.98 -6.79
CA ARG A 80 -5.29 -3.30 -6.52
C ARG A 80 -4.02 -3.22 -5.68
N PHE A 81 -3.82 -4.20 -4.81
CA PHE A 81 -2.59 -4.35 -4.05
C PHE A 81 -1.63 -5.31 -4.78
N ILE A 82 -0.46 -4.79 -5.15
CA ILE A 82 0.59 -5.54 -5.83
C ILE A 82 1.78 -5.70 -4.90
N LEU A 83 2.21 -6.94 -4.70
CA LEU A 83 3.43 -7.30 -4.01
C LEU A 83 4.57 -7.49 -5.02
N THR A 84 5.71 -6.86 -4.76
CA THR A 84 6.94 -7.03 -5.53
C THR A 84 8.00 -7.70 -4.67
N THR A 85 8.51 -8.85 -5.11
CA THR A 85 9.60 -9.57 -4.42
C THR A 85 10.96 -8.93 -4.69
N SER A 86 11.97 -9.27 -3.87
CA SER A 86 13.36 -8.87 -4.09
C SER A 86 13.94 -9.26 -5.47
N LYS A 87 13.34 -10.26 -6.13
CA LYS A 87 13.70 -10.70 -7.48
C LYS A 87 12.93 -9.96 -8.59
N GLY A 88 12.07 -9.00 -8.24
CA GLY A 88 11.27 -8.22 -9.18
C GLY A 88 10.02 -8.92 -9.70
N GLN A 89 9.60 -10.02 -9.07
CA GLN A 89 8.33 -10.68 -9.41
C GLN A 89 7.16 -9.95 -8.77
N GLU A 90 6.12 -9.66 -9.55
CA GLU A 90 4.89 -9.01 -9.08
C GLU A 90 3.79 -10.04 -8.85
N HIS A 91 3.03 -9.87 -7.77
CA HIS A 91 1.86 -10.68 -7.41
C HIS A 91 0.70 -9.76 -7.04
N GLU A 92 -0.44 -9.93 -7.71
CA GLU A 92 -1.69 -9.26 -7.30
C GLU A 92 -2.30 -10.04 -6.13
N LEU A 93 -2.45 -9.37 -4.99
CA LEU A 93 -2.98 -9.99 -3.77
C LEU A 93 -4.44 -9.62 -3.52
N TRP A 94 -4.88 -8.48 -4.06
CA TRP A 94 -6.26 -8.02 -3.95
C TRP A 94 -6.60 -7.06 -5.08
N LYS A 95 -7.89 -7.03 -5.44
CA LYS A 95 -8.47 -6.12 -6.43
C LYS A 95 -9.91 -5.79 -6.02
N ALA A 96 -10.30 -4.52 -6.17
CA ALA A 96 -11.67 -4.04 -5.97
C ALA A 96 -12.66 -4.57 -7.02
#